data_AF-F6HCR9-F1
#
_entry.id   AF-F6HCR9-F1
#
_cell.length_a   1.000
_cell.length_b   1.000
_cell.length_c   1.000
_cell.angle_alpha   90.00
_cell.angle_beta   90.00
_cell.angle_gamma   90.00
#
_symmetry.space_group_name_H-M   'P 1'
#
loop_
_entity.id
_entity.type
_entity.pdbx_description
1 polymer ?
#
loop_
_entity_poly.entity_id
_entity_poly.type
_entity_poly.pdbx_seq_one_letter_code
_entity_poly.pdbx_strand_id
1 'polypeptide(L)'
;MAQSSNLQSIFLLLLVAFMLLVDVSIVKCPKACNYRCSDTQYLNACLEFCNLCCQKCLCVPSGTYGHKEECPCYNNWKTKEGGPKCP
;
A
#
# COMPACT_ATOMS: atom_id res chain seq x y z
N MET A 1 43.44 15.36 11.53
CA MET A 1 42.44 14.31 11.23
C MET A 1 41.13 14.56 12.00
N ALA A 2 40.55 15.76 11.94
CA ALA A 2 39.42 16.15 12.81
C ALA A 2 38.27 16.84 12.04
N GLN A 3 38.11 16.54 10.75
CA GLN A 3 36.98 17.02 9.94
C GLN A 3 36.04 15.91 9.46
N SER A 4 36.33 14.61 9.71
CA SER A 4 35.50 13.49 9.22
C SER A 4 34.32 13.12 10.13
N SER A 5 34.37 13.43 11.43
CA SER A 5 33.32 13.05 12.39
C SER A 5 31.99 13.76 12.14
N ASN A 6 32.02 15.06 11.80
CA ASN A 6 30.82 15.84 11.49
C ASN A 6 30.18 15.40 10.17
N LEU A 7 30.98 15.08 9.15
CA LEU A 7 30.47 14.63 7.85
C LEU A 7 29.88 13.21 7.93
N GLN A 8 30.50 12.30 8.69
CA GLN A 8 29.95 10.98 8.97
C GLN A 8 28.64 11.05 9.78
N SER A 9 28.54 11.98 10.74
CA SER A 9 27.33 12.16 11.54
C SER A 9 26.16 12.71 10.71
N ILE A 10 26.41 13.67 9.82
CA ILE A 10 25.41 14.18 8.86
C ILE A 10 24.94 13.08 7.91
N PHE A 11 25.86 12.26 7.39
CA PHE A 11 25.51 11.13 6.53
C PHE A 11 24.63 10.11 7.25
N LEU A 12 24.93 9.80 8.52
CA LEU A 12 24.08 8.92 9.34
C LEU A 12 22.68 9.52 9.56
N LEU A 13 22.57 10.81 9.84
CA LEU A 13 21.29 11.49 10.04
C LEU A 13 20.43 11.51 8.76
N LEU A 14 21.05 11.70 7.59
CA LEU A 14 20.37 11.65 6.30
C LEU A 14 19.88 10.25 5.95
N LEU A 15 20.64 9.20 6.28
CA LEU A 15 20.22 7.81 6.10
C LEU A 15 19.06 7.44 7.04
N VAL A 16 19.09 7.86 8.30
CA VAL A 16 17.97 7.63 9.25
C VAL A 16 16.73 8.37 8.79
N ALA A 17 16.86 9.62 8.33
CA ALA A 17 15.75 10.36 7.74
C ALA A 17 15.19 9.65 6.48
N PHE A 18 16.06 9.14 5.59
CA PHE A 18 15.62 8.40 4.41
C PHE A 18 14.82 7.14 4.78
N MET A 19 15.26 6.37 5.79
CA MET A 19 14.53 5.18 6.27
C MET A 19 13.19 5.55 6.92
N LEU A 20 13.11 6.65 7.68
CA LEU A 20 11.86 7.15 8.28
C LEU A 20 10.85 7.66 7.23
N LEU A 21 11.31 8.03 6.04
CA LEU A 21 10.48 8.50 4.93
C LEU A 21 10.03 7.36 4.00
N VAL A 22 10.67 6.18 4.06
CA VAL A 22 10.41 5.04 3.14
C VAL A 22 9.26 4.12 3.60
N ASP A 23 8.73 4.28 4.80
CA ASP A 23 7.77 3.33 5.40
C ASP A 23 6.27 3.62 5.19
N VAL A 24 5.88 4.49 4.25
CA VAL A 24 4.46 4.93 4.20
C VAL A 24 3.58 4.29 3.14
N SER A 25 4.11 3.73 2.04
CA SER A 25 3.24 3.35 0.90
C SER A 25 3.29 1.88 0.50
N ILE A 26 4.46 1.23 0.53
CA ILE A 26 4.62 -0.16 0.02
C ILE A 26 4.25 -1.21 1.07
N VAL A 27 4.57 -0.97 2.35
CA VAL A 27 4.29 -1.92 3.45
C VAL A 27 2.82 -1.92 3.89
N LYS A 28 2.05 -0.88 3.53
CA LYS A 28 0.64 -0.78 3.94
C LYS A 28 -0.30 -1.71 3.15
N CYS A 29 0.04 -2.04 1.90
CA CYS A 29 -0.83 -2.86 1.05
C CYS A 29 -1.06 -4.27 1.59
N PRO A 30 -0.02 -5.07 1.95
CA PRO A 30 -0.23 -6.43 2.43
C PRO A 30 -1.12 -6.48 3.68
N LYS A 31 -0.89 -5.60 4.65
CA LYS A 31 -1.67 -5.56 5.90
C LYS A 31 -3.13 -5.14 5.65
N ALA A 32 -3.35 -4.10 4.85
CA ALA A 32 -4.70 -3.64 4.54
C ALA A 32 -5.48 -4.67 3.71
N CYS A 33 -4.85 -5.29 2.72
CA CYS A 33 -5.47 -6.34 1.92
C CYS A 33 -5.77 -7.62 2.71
N ASN A 34 -4.91 -7.99 3.66
CA ASN A 34 -5.21 -9.10 4.58
C ASN A 34 -6.48 -8.85 5.38
N TYR A 35 -6.69 -7.63 5.89
CA TYR A 35 -7.93 -7.29 6.57
C TYR A 35 -9.12 -7.26 5.61
N ARG A 36 -9.00 -6.56 4.47
CA ARG A 36 -10.04 -6.45 3.45
C ARG A 36 -10.56 -7.81 2.97
N CYS A 37 -9.66 -8.78 2.83
CA CYS A 37 -9.96 -10.14 2.37
C CYS A 37 -10.20 -11.15 3.50
N SER A 38 -10.33 -10.71 4.75
CA SER A 38 -10.45 -11.63 5.90
C SER A 38 -11.80 -12.37 5.98
N ASP A 39 -12.84 -11.86 5.31
CA ASP A 39 -14.20 -12.40 5.34
C ASP A 39 -14.67 -12.84 3.93
N THR A 40 -13.80 -13.54 3.20
CA THR A 40 -14.14 -14.12 1.89
C THR A 40 -13.68 -15.56 1.78
N GLN A 41 -14.48 -16.37 1.09
CA GLN A 41 -14.13 -17.76 0.76
C GLN A 41 -13.06 -17.83 -0.35
N TYR A 42 -12.84 -16.74 -1.10
CA TYR A 42 -11.90 -16.67 -2.22
C TYR A 42 -10.61 -15.92 -1.84
N LEU A 43 -10.01 -16.28 -0.70
CA LEU A 43 -8.90 -15.55 -0.08
C LEU A 43 -7.75 -15.23 -1.04
N ASN A 44 -7.24 -16.23 -1.77
CA ASN A 44 -6.08 -16.06 -2.66
C ASN A 44 -6.37 -15.06 -3.80
N ALA A 45 -7.53 -15.20 -4.44
CA ALA A 45 -7.94 -14.30 -5.52
C ALA A 45 -8.17 -12.87 -4.99
N CYS A 46 -8.82 -12.73 -3.83
CA CYS A 46 -9.02 -11.42 -3.21
C CYS A 46 -7.69 -10.74 -2.90
N LEU A 47 -6.73 -11.45 -2.30
CA LEU A 47 -5.41 -10.90 -1.98
C LEU A 47 -4.65 -10.48 -3.24
N GLU A 48 -4.70 -11.28 -4.30
CA GLU A 48 -4.03 -10.97 -5.57
C GLU A 48 -4.57 -9.66 -6.17
N PHE A 49 -5.89 -9.57 -6.35
CA PHE A 49 -6.51 -8.36 -6.92
C PHE A 49 -6.43 -7.16 -5.98
N CYS A 50 -6.58 -7.35 -4.66
CA CYS A 50 -6.43 -6.26 -3.71
C CYS A 50 -5.02 -5.67 -3.76
N ASN A 51 -3.98 -6.50 -3.74
CA ASN A 51 -2.60 -6.02 -3.79
C ASN A 51 -2.29 -5.33 -5.12
N LEU A 52 -2.78 -5.86 -6.24
CA LEU A 52 -2.69 -5.20 -7.55
C LEU A 52 -3.33 -3.81 -7.54
N CYS A 53 -4.55 -3.70 -6.99
CA CYS A 53 -5.27 -2.44 -6.85
C CYS A 53 -4.59 -1.49 -5.88
N CYS A 54 -4.06 -1.97 -4.77
CA CYS A 54 -3.36 -1.16 -3.79
C CYS A 54 -2.03 -0.63 -4.34
N GLN A 55 -1.25 -1.43 -5.08
CA GLN A 55 -0.02 -0.96 -5.70
C GLN A 55 -0.28 0.14 -6.74
N LYS A 56 -1.39 0.03 -7.49
CA LYS A 56 -1.76 1.03 -8.49
C LYS A 56 -2.34 2.30 -7.86
N CYS A 57 -3.25 2.14 -6.90
CA CYS A 57 -4.06 3.23 -6.37
C CYS A 57 -3.57 3.77 -5.02
N LEU A 58 -2.59 3.10 -4.39
CA LEU A 58 -2.01 3.42 -3.09
C LEU A 58 -3.04 3.56 -1.96
N CYS A 59 -4.19 2.89 -2.10
CA CYS A 59 -5.36 3.01 -1.23
C CYS A 59 -6.11 1.67 -1.19
N VAL A 60 -6.58 1.28 0.00
CA VAL A 60 -7.49 0.14 0.22
C VAL A 60 -8.67 0.66 1.06
N PRO A 61 -9.92 0.44 0.64
CA PRO A 61 -11.07 0.96 1.40
C PRO A 61 -11.28 0.21 2.72
N SER A 62 -11.94 0.86 3.67
CA SER A 62 -12.22 0.33 5.00
C SER A 62 -13.18 -0.87 4.99
N GLY A 63 -13.17 -1.68 6.04
CA GLY A 63 -14.00 -2.89 6.16
C GLY A 63 -13.58 -4.04 5.25
N THR A 64 -14.38 -5.10 5.22
CA THR A 64 -14.18 -6.32 4.41
C THR A 64 -15.01 -6.30 3.11
N TYR A 65 -15.99 -5.40 3.01
CA TYR A 65 -16.86 -5.24 1.85
C TYR A 65 -17.34 -3.78 1.74
N GLY A 66 -17.67 -3.31 0.53
CA GLY A 66 -18.22 -1.96 0.32
C GLY A 66 -17.17 -0.84 0.45
N HIS A 67 -17.63 0.38 0.80
CA HIS A 67 -16.81 1.57 1.05
C HIS A 67 -15.85 1.99 -0.05
N LYS A 68 -16.08 1.54 -1.29
CA LYS A 68 -15.15 1.76 -2.40
C LYS A 68 -15.01 3.25 -2.73
N GLU A 69 -16.02 4.06 -2.44
CA GLU A 69 -16.02 5.52 -2.57
C GLU A 69 -14.88 6.22 -1.79
N GLU A 70 -14.35 5.60 -0.73
CA GLU A 70 -13.18 6.12 0.02
C GLU A 70 -11.91 6.16 -0.85
N CYS A 71 -11.80 5.24 -1.82
CA CYS A 71 -10.67 5.12 -2.72
C CYS A 71 -11.16 5.19 -4.18
N PRO A 72 -11.33 6.38 -4.78
CA PRO A 72 -11.90 6.53 -6.13
C PRO A 72 -11.19 5.73 -7.23
N CYS A 73 -9.85 5.65 -7.19
CA CYS A 73 -9.08 4.83 -8.14
C CYS A 73 -9.42 3.33 -8.00
N TYR A 74 -9.52 2.83 -6.77
CA TYR A 74 -9.86 1.44 -6.47
C TYR A 74 -11.28 1.10 -6.93
N ASN A 75 -12.23 2.02 -6.71
CA ASN A 75 -13.63 1.86 -7.12
C ASN A 75 -13.82 1.86 -8.64
N ASN A 76 -13.15 2.80 -9.31
CA ASN A 76 -13.33 3.06 -10.73
C ASN A 76 -12.51 2.12 -11.62
N TRP A 77 -11.64 1.29 -11.05
CA TRP A 77 -10.88 0.34 -11.85
C TRP A 77 -11.77 -0.84 -12.27
N LYS A 78 -12.05 -0.93 -13.57
CA LYS A 78 -12.90 -1.96 -14.17
C LYS A 78 -12.09 -2.97 -14.99
N THR A 79 -12.66 -4.16 -15.19
CA THR A 79 -12.18 -5.13 -16.17
C THR A 79 -12.52 -4.68 -17.59
N LYS A 80 -12.10 -5.43 -18.62
CA LYS A 80 -12.41 -5.11 -20.02
C LYS A 80 -13.91 -5.24 -20.32
N GLU A 81 -14.59 -6.08 -19.56
CA GLU A 81 -16.02 -6.36 -19.62
C GLU A 81 -16.85 -5.35 -18.80
N GLY A 82 -16.21 -4.39 -18.15
CA GLY A 82 -16.87 -3.31 -17.40
C GLY A 82 -17.18 -3.63 -15.93
N GLY A 83 -16.94 -4.87 -15.48
CA GLY A 83 -17.12 -5.27 -14.08
C GLY A 83 -16.08 -4.65 -13.13
N PRO A 84 -16.34 -4.63 -11.81
CA PRO A 84 -15.35 -4.17 -10.82
C PRO A 84 -14.12 -5.07 -10.84
N LYS A 85 -12.93 -4.48 -10.96
CA LYS A 85 -11.67 -5.23 -10.95
C LYS A 85 -11.14 -5.48 -9.53
N CYS A 86 -11.39 -4.54 -8.63
CA CYS A 86 -10.89 -4.58 -7.26
C CYS A 86 -11.95 -5.11 -6.27
N PRO A 87 -11.55 -5.92 -5.27
CA PRO A 87 -12.48 -6.58 -4.35
C PRO A 87 -13.35 -5.65 -3.51
#